data_AF-A0A7S0G8U0-F1
#
_entry.id   AF-A0A7S0G8U0-F1
#
_cell.length_a   1.000
_cell.length_b   1.000
_cell.length_c   1.000
_cell.angle_alpha   90.00
_cell.angle_beta   90.00
_cell.angle_gamma   90.00
#
_symmetry.space_group_name_H-M   'P 1'
#
loop_
_entity.id
_entity.type
_entity.pdbx_description
1 polymer ?
#
loop_
_entity_poly.entity_id
_entity_poly.type
_entity_poly.pdbx_seq_one_letter_code
_entity_poly.pdbx_strand_id
1 'polypeptide(L)'
;GKKWLRAILITCSGLYIASLTGIILLWREFSGCHENEAFIVITGVMILITTVVQLLSEQASLLTSAVISLYSTCLCFSSVSKNPDGNCNPRLGEDDPLGVFIGISLTICFLIWAGFSATADSRLSTGDSDDDASVLSVQMERPLIEGVVANPDSDSEENCSTMTGKSNIGSKLWKLNFMLALVTCWVGTSLTEWGS
;
A
#
# COMPACT_ATOMS: atom_id res chain seq x y z
N GLY A 1 3.82 -15.01 -28.18
CA GLY A 1 3.54 -14.41 -26.86
C GLY A 1 4.23 -13.07 -26.65
N LYS A 2 3.77 -11.98 -27.27
CA LYS A 2 4.27 -10.60 -27.00
C LYS A 2 3.18 -9.63 -26.50
N LYS A 3 1.92 -10.09 -26.48
CA LYS A 3 0.75 -9.26 -26.14
C LYS A 3 0.80 -8.79 -24.67
N TRP A 4 1.23 -9.66 -23.75
CA TRP A 4 1.41 -9.32 -22.33
C TRP A 4 2.51 -8.28 -22.10
N LEU A 5 3.68 -8.43 -22.74
CA LEU A 5 4.75 -7.44 -22.65
C LEU A 5 4.32 -6.07 -23.22
N ARG A 6 3.59 -6.07 -24.34
CA ARG A 6 3.00 -4.85 -24.90
C ARG A 6 1.97 -4.22 -23.95
N ALA A 7 1.15 -5.02 -23.27
CA ALA A 7 0.20 -4.51 -22.29
C ALA A 7 0.92 -3.82 -21.11
N ILE A 8 1.95 -4.46 -20.55
CA ILE A 8 2.74 -3.89 -19.45
C ILE A 8 3.42 -2.58 -19.88
N LEU A 9 4.02 -2.54 -21.08
CA LEU A 9 4.65 -1.32 -21.60
C LEU A 9 3.65 -0.18 -21.81
N ILE A 10 2.45 -0.48 -22.34
CA ILE A 10 1.40 0.53 -22.52
C ILE A 10 0.95 1.07 -21.16
N THR A 11 0.70 0.21 -20.18
CA THR A 11 0.34 0.63 -18.82
C THR A 11 1.43 1.49 -18.20
N CYS A 12 2.69 1.06 -18.32
CA CYS A 12 3.83 1.78 -17.78
C CYS A 12 3.99 3.18 -18.41
N SER A 13 3.86 3.25 -19.74
CA SER A 13 3.87 4.52 -20.49
C SER A 13 2.73 5.44 -20.04
N GLY A 14 1.51 4.89 -19.91
CA GLY A 14 0.35 5.63 -19.42
C GLY A 14 0.56 6.21 -18.01
N LEU A 15 1.15 5.44 -17.09
CA LEU A 15 1.45 5.90 -15.73
C LEU A 15 2.47 7.06 -15.70
N TYR A 16 3.52 6.98 -16.51
CA TYR A 16 4.49 8.08 -16.64
C TYR A 16 3.88 9.33 -17.26
N ILE A 17 3.07 9.18 -18.31
CA ILE A 17 2.37 10.31 -18.93
C ILE A 17 1.42 10.95 -17.91
N ALA A 18 0.67 10.16 -17.15
CA ALA A 18 -0.22 10.66 -16.11
C ALA A 18 0.55 11.40 -15.00
N SER A 19 1.68 10.85 -14.54
CA SER A 19 2.53 11.51 -13.53
C SER A 19 3.10 12.84 -14.04
N LEU A 20 3.66 12.87 -15.25
CA LEU A 20 4.17 14.11 -15.84
C LEU A 20 3.07 15.15 -16.05
N THR A 21 1.90 14.72 -16.54
CA THR A 21 0.74 15.60 -16.72
C THR A 21 0.29 16.17 -15.37
N GLY A 22 0.26 15.35 -14.31
CA GLY A 22 -0.07 15.80 -12.95
C GLY A 22 0.91 16.85 -12.43
N ILE A 23 2.22 16.66 -12.61
CA ILE A 23 3.24 17.66 -12.23
C ILE A 23 3.06 18.97 -13.02
N ILE A 24 2.77 18.90 -14.32
CA ILE A 24 2.54 20.09 -15.16
C ILE A 24 1.28 20.84 -14.72
N LEU A 25 0.18 20.13 -14.42
CA LEU A 25 -1.05 20.73 -13.92
C LEU A 25 -0.83 21.40 -12.55
N LEU A 26 -0.10 20.74 -11.65
CA LEU A 26 0.29 21.32 -10.36
C LEU A 26 1.08 22.61 -10.52
N TRP A 27 2.06 22.61 -11.42
CA TRP A 27 2.85 23.79 -11.72
C TRP A 27 2.00 24.94 -12.25
N ARG A 28 1.02 24.64 -13.11
CA ARG A 28 0.16 25.67 -13.70
C ARG A 28 -0.80 26.28 -12.67
N GLU A 29 -1.42 25.45 -11.86
CA GLU A 29 -2.52 25.86 -10.95
C GLU A 29 -2.01 26.46 -9.64
N PHE A 30 -0.88 25.97 -9.12
CA PHE A 30 -0.36 26.33 -7.79
C PHE A 30 0.96 27.12 -7.85
N SER A 31 1.32 27.67 -9.02
CA SER A 31 2.45 28.58 -9.14
C SER A 31 2.16 29.94 -8.50
N GLY A 32 3.19 30.56 -7.93
CA GLY A 32 3.10 31.91 -7.35
C GLY A 32 3.38 31.97 -5.85
N CYS A 33 3.48 30.84 -5.16
CA CYS A 33 3.85 30.77 -3.75
C CYS A 33 5.04 29.83 -3.53
N HIS A 34 6.02 30.31 -2.77
CA HIS A 34 7.33 29.66 -2.63
C HIS A 34 7.24 28.27 -1.97
N GLU A 35 6.29 28.08 -1.06
CA GLU A 35 6.09 26.80 -0.37
C GLU A 35 5.60 25.72 -1.35
N ASN A 36 4.52 26.00 -2.08
CA ASN A 36 3.97 25.10 -3.09
C ASN A 36 4.99 24.77 -4.18
N GLU A 37 5.71 25.77 -4.65
CA GLU A 37 6.74 25.60 -5.67
C GLU A 37 7.85 24.65 -5.20
N ALA A 38 8.33 24.80 -3.96
CA ALA A 38 9.35 23.92 -3.39
C ALA A 38 8.88 22.46 -3.34
N PHE A 39 7.65 22.19 -2.90
CA PHE A 39 7.10 20.82 -2.86
C PHE A 39 7.00 20.20 -4.25
N ILE A 40 6.57 20.97 -5.25
CA ILE A 40 6.43 20.49 -6.63
C ILE A 40 7.81 20.20 -7.24
N VAL A 41 8.79 21.11 -7.06
CA VAL A 41 10.16 20.93 -7.58
C VAL A 41 10.82 19.70 -6.96
N ILE A 42 10.77 19.57 -5.62
CA ILE A 42 11.40 18.43 -4.92
C ILE A 42 10.78 17.11 -5.39
N THR A 43 9.44 17.06 -5.51
CA THR A 43 8.74 15.87 -6.02
C THR A 43 9.16 15.54 -7.45
N GLY A 44 9.18 16.53 -8.34
CA GLY A 44 9.61 16.36 -9.72
C GLY A 44 11.05 15.86 -9.84
N VAL A 45 11.97 16.44 -9.06
CA VAL A 45 13.38 16.02 -9.03
C VAL A 45 13.52 14.59 -8.52
N MET A 46 12.80 14.21 -7.46
CA MET A 46 12.82 12.83 -6.94
C MET A 46 12.32 11.82 -7.98
N ILE A 47 11.26 12.16 -8.74
CA ILE A 47 10.76 11.34 -9.84
C ILE A 47 11.81 11.19 -10.95
N LEU A 48 12.54 12.26 -11.29
CA LEU A 48 13.61 12.19 -12.28
C LEU A 48 14.76 11.30 -11.79
N ILE A 49 15.18 11.46 -10.54
CA ILE A 49 16.25 10.64 -9.94
C ILE A 49 15.87 9.16 -9.97
N THR A 50 14.68 8.80 -9.51
CA THR A 50 14.24 7.39 -9.50
C THR A 50 14.14 6.83 -10.92
N THR A 51 13.68 7.62 -11.88
CA THR A 51 13.62 7.21 -13.30
C THR A 51 15.01 6.98 -13.88
N VAL A 52 15.98 7.86 -13.61
CA VAL A 52 17.36 7.72 -14.08
C VAL A 52 18.03 6.50 -13.46
N VAL A 53 17.90 6.30 -12.14
CA VAL A 53 18.43 5.11 -11.46
C VAL A 53 17.84 3.83 -12.08
N GLN A 54 16.56 3.85 -12.43
CA GLN A 54 15.90 2.70 -13.06
C GLN A 54 16.44 2.40 -14.47
N LEU A 55 16.78 3.43 -15.25
CA LEU A 55 17.36 3.27 -16.59
C LEU A 55 18.81 2.75 -16.56
N LEU A 56 19.53 3.00 -15.47
CA LEU A 56 20.92 2.55 -15.29
C LEU A 56 21.03 1.14 -14.70
N SER A 57 19.96 0.61 -14.13
CA SER A 57 19.95 -0.70 -13.48
C SER A 57 19.51 -1.81 -14.45
N GLU A 58 20.26 -2.92 -14.50
CA GLU A 58 19.94 -4.07 -15.37
C GLU A 58 18.75 -4.91 -14.87
N GLN A 59 18.39 -4.81 -13.59
CA GLN A 59 17.35 -5.63 -12.95
C GLN A 59 16.10 -4.82 -12.57
N ALA A 60 15.97 -3.62 -13.14
CA ALA A 60 14.99 -2.64 -12.71
C ALA A 60 13.58 -2.92 -13.28
N SER A 61 12.57 -3.02 -12.39
CA SER A 61 11.15 -3.07 -12.79
C SER A 61 10.62 -1.67 -13.15
N LEU A 62 10.50 -1.40 -14.45
CA LEU A 62 10.04 -0.10 -14.97
C LEU A 62 8.60 0.26 -14.50
N LEU A 63 7.77 -0.76 -14.29
CA LEU A 63 6.41 -0.60 -13.78
C LEU A 63 6.40 -0.09 -12.34
N THR A 64 7.27 -0.61 -11.48
CA THR A 64 7.33 -0.21 -10.07
C THR A 64 7.71 1.26 -9.95
N SER A 65 8.70 1.72 -10.72
CA SER A 65 9.07 3.15 -10.77
C SER A 65 7.93 4.02 -11.28
N ALA A 66 7.15 3.57 -12.28
CA ALA A 66 6.04 4.34 -12.82
C ALA A 66 4.90 4.53 -11.80
N VAL A 67 4.59 3.48 -11.05
CA VAL A 67 3.58 3.52 -9.97
C VAL A 67 4.04 4.45 -8.84
N ILE A 68 5.31 4.37 -8.44
CA ILE A 68 5.88 5.25 -7.41
C ILE A 68 5.81 6.71 -7.86
N SER A 69 6.19 7.02 -9.10
CA SER A 69 6.15 8.39 -9.63
C SER A 69 4.74 8.97 -9.65
N LEU A 70 3.75 8.18 -10.07
CA LEU A 70 2.35 8.60 -10.02
C LEU A 70 1.91 8.85 -8.58
N TYR A 71 2.25 7.95 -7.65
CA TYR A 71 1.89 8.09 -6.24
C TYR A 71 2.53 9.33 -5.60
N SER A 72 3.81 9.59 -5.86
CA SER A 72 4.48 10.82 -5.41
C SER A 72 3.80 12.08 -5.93
N THR A 73 3.31 12.06 -7.18
CA THR A 73 2.54 13.17 -7.76
C THR A 73 1.21 13.37 -7.01
N CYS A 74 0.49 12.29 -6.70
CA CYS A 74 -0.75 12.34 -5.91
C CYS A 74 -0.51 12.86 -4.48
N LEU A 75 0.59 12.47 -3.85
CA LEU A 75 0.98 12.99 -2.54
C LEU A 75 1.27 14.49 -2.60
N CYS A 76 2.04 14.93 -3.60
CA CYS A 76 2.32 16.35 -3.78
C CYS A 76 1.03 17.16 -4.02
N PHE A 77 0.10 16.66 -4.82
CA PHE A 77 -1.22 17.27 -4.98
C PHE A 77 -1.94 17.39 -3.65
N SER A 78 -1.97 16.31 -2.85
CA SER A 78 -2.62 16.32 -1.54
C SER A 78 -2.01 17.36 -0.59
N SER A 79 -0.69 17.54 -0.62
CA SER A 79 0.01 18.53 0.21
C SER A 79 -0.33 19.96 -0.21
N VAL A 80 -0.27 20.24 -1.50
CA VAL A 80 -0.44 21.60 -2.05
C VAL A 80 -1.92 22.05 -2.00
N SER A 81 -2.87 21.14 -2.22
CA SER A 81 -4.31 21.43 -2.11
C SER A 81 -4.78 21.69 -0.68
N LYS A 82 -3.95 21.42 0.33
CA LYS A 82 -4.22 21.68 1.75
C LYS A 82 -3.61 23.01 2.23
N ASN A 83 -3.04 23.81 1.33
CA ASN A 83 -2.50 25.11 1.70
C ASN A 83 -3.64 26.07 2.11
N PRO A 84 -3.57 26.70 3.31
CA PRO A 84 -4.64 27.56 3.83
C PRO A 84 -4.72 28.94 3.15
N ASP A 85 -3.74 29.33 2.33
CA ASP A 85 -3.79 30.61 1.62
C ASP A 85 -4.64 30.51 0.35
N GLY A 86 -5.78 31.20 0.34
CA GLY A 86 -6.69 31.24 -0.83
C GLY A 86 -6.09 31.90 -2.07
N ASN A 87 -5.01 32.68 -1.95
CA ASN A 87 -4.30 33.24 -3.10
C ASN A 87 -3.34 32.23 -3.76
N CYS A 88 -2.90 31.22 -3.00
CA CYS A 88 -1.99 30.18 -3.47
C CYS A 88 -2.72 28.89 -3.85
N ASN A 89 -3.95 28.71 -3.34
CA ASN A 89 -4.78 27.54 -3.56
C ASN A 89 -6.15 27.96 -4.14
N PRO A 90 -6.31 27.94 -5.47
CA PRO A 90 -7.58 28.32 -6.10
C PRO A 90 -8.71 27.30 -5.83
N ARG A 91 -8.37 26.12 -5.28
CA ARG A 91 -9.32 25.06 -4.91
C ARG A 91 -9.66 25.07 -3.42
N LEU A 92 -9.30 26.12 -2.68
CA LEU A 92 -9.57 26.22 -1.26
C LEU A 92 -11.09 26.33 -1.01
N GLY A 93 -11.65 25.31 -0.36
CA GLY A 93 -13.10 25.21 -0.09
C GLY A 93 -13.94 24.62 -1.22
N GLU A 94 -13.32 24.06 -2.26
CA GLU A 94 -14.01 23.23 -3.26
C GLU A 94 -13.99 21.77 -2.79
N ASP A 95 -15.17 21.23 -2.47
CA ASP A 95 -15.32 19.81 -2.15
C ASP A 95 -14.96 19.00 -3.41
N ASP A 96 -13.91 18.17 -3.36
CA ASP A 96 -13.54 17.24 -4.44
C ASP A 96 -13.92 15.80 -4.04
N PRO A 97 -15.23 15.46 -4.00
CA PRO A 97 -15.69 14.15 -3.59
C PRO A 97 -15.20 13.07 -4.56
N LEU A 98 -14.97 13.41 -5.83
CA LEU A 98 -14.49 12.47 -6.84
C LEU A 98 -13.11 11.93 -6.51
N GLY A 99 -12.17 12.78 -6.08
CA GLY A 99 -10.85 12.34 -5.62
C GLY A 99 -10.93 11.40 -4.41
N VAL A 100 -11.80 11.72 -3.44
CA VAL A 100 -12.04 10.89 -2.25
C VAL A 100 -12.64 9.54 -2.62
N PHE A 101 -13.67 9.51 -3.47
CA PHE A 101 -14.29 8.27 -3.94
C PHE A 101 -13.30 7.37 -4.69
N ILE A 102 -12.45 7.95 -5.55
CA ILE A 102 -11.42 7.22 -6.28
C ILE A 102 -10.40 6.62 -5.30
N GLY A 103 -9.93 7.41 -4.31
CA GLY A 103 -9.00 6.96 -3.29
C GLY A 103 -9.56 5.80 -2.44
N ILE A 104 -10.80 5.93 -1.97
CA ILE A 104 -11.47 4.88 -1.19
C ILE A 104 -11.65 3.60 -2.03
N SER A 105 -12.10 3.75 -3.28
CA SER A 105 -12.31 2.61 -4.18
C SER A 105 -11.00 1.87 -4.46
N LEU A 106 -9.93 2.62 -4.69
CA LEU A 106 -8.60 2.08 -4.91
C LEU A 106 -8.09 1.32 -3.67
N THR A 107 -8.30 1.88 -2.48
CA THR A 107 -7.92 1.23 -1.21
C THR A 107 -8.69 -0.05 -0.96
N ILE A 108 -10.00 -0.07 -1.23
CA ILE A 108 -10.82 -1.29 -1.14
C ILE A 108 -10.32 -2.34 -2.12
N CYS A 109 -10.03 -1.96 -3.37
CA CYS A 109 -9.45 -2.85 -4.36
C CYS A 109 -8.10 -3.43 -3.92
N PHE A 110 -7.21 -2.61 -3.34
CA PHE A 110 -5.93 -3.07 -2.80
C PHE A 110 -6.10 -4.01 -1.61
N LEU A 111 -7.05 -3.75 -0.71
CA LEU A 111 -7.36 -4.64 0.41
C LEU A 111 -7.92 -5.98 -0.06
N ILE A 112 -8.83 -5.97 -1.02
CA ILE A 112 -9.38 -7.18 -1.62
C ILE A 112 -8.28 -7.97 -2.32
N TRP A 113 -7.43 -7.31 -3.10
CA TRP A 113 -6.28 -7.93 -3.75
C TRP A 113 -5.31 -8.54 -2.74
N ALA A 114 -4.93 -7.80 -1.70
CA ALA A 114 -4.05 -8.28 -0.65
C ALA A 114 -4.65 -9.49 0.10
N GLY A 115 -5.95 -9.44 0.40
CA GLY A 115 -6.67 -10.56 1.02
C GLY A 115 -6.71 -11.80 0.13
N PHE A 116 -6.99 -11.66 -1.16
CA PHE A 116 -6.96 -12.77 -2.11
C PHE A 116 -5.54 -13.31 -2.33
N SER A 117 -4.54 -12.44 -2.46
CA SER A 117 -3.14 -12.85 -2.64
C SER A 117 -2.62 -13.62 -1.44
N ALA A 118 -2.90 -13.15 -0.21
CA ALA A 118 -2.54 -13.86 1.01
C ALA A 118 -3.25 -15.23 1.14
N THR A 119 -4.47 -15.34 0.59
CA THR A 119 -5.24 -16.59 0.58
C THR A 119 -4.79 -17.56 -0.53
N ALA A 120 -4.21 -17.05 -1.62
CA ALA A 120 -3.71 -17.89 -2.71
C ALA A 120 -2.40 -18.62 -2.33
N ASP A 121 -1.52 -17.98 -1.55
CA ASP A 121 -0.29 -18.60 -1.04
C ASP A 121 -0.58 -19.84 -0.18
N SER A 122 -1.66 -19.81 0.61
CA SER A 122 -2.07 -20.93 1.47
C SER A 122 -2.68 -22.12 0.71
N ARG A 123 -2.98 -21.97 -0.59
CA ARG A 123 -3.49 -23.06 -1.44
C ARG A 123 -2.39 -23.81 -2.19
N LEU A 124 -1.20 -23.23 -2.33
CA LEU A 124 -0.06 -23.81 -3.06
C LEU A 124 0.97 -24.51 -2.16
N SER A 125 0.88 -24.36 -0.83
CA SER A 125 1.81 -25.01 0.13
C SER A 125 1.37 -26.41 0.60
N THR A 126 0.27 -26.99 0.06
CA THR A 126 -0.14 -28.38 0.32
C THR A 126 0.34 -29.29 -0.81
N GLY A 127 1.63 -29.26 -1.08
CA GLY A 127 2.25 -30.08 -2.13
C GLY A 127 3.75 -29.87 -2.17
N ASP A 128 4.45 -30.90 -1.71
CA ASP A 128 5.89 -31.13 -1.79
C ASP A 128 6.74 -30.60 -0.62
N SER A 129 7.46 -31.57 -0.05
CA SER A 129 8.41 -31.43 1.03
C SER A 129 9.73 -30.85 0.52
N ASP A 130 10.45 -30.24 1.46
CA ASP A 130 11.88 -29.96 1.47
C ASP A 130 12.38 -28.66 0.78
N ASP A 131 13.26 -28.00 1.56
CA ASP A 131 14.21 -26.94 1.27
C ASP A 131 13.82 -25.44 1.42
N ASP A 132 14.56 -24.83 2.36
CA ASP A 132 14.78 -23.42 2.69
C ASP A 132 14.37 -22.36 1.64
N ALA A 133 13.35 -21.55 1.96
CA ALA A 133 13.33 -20.12 1.66
C ALA A 133 12.22 -19.40 2.46
N SER A 134 12.64 -18.41 3.23
CA SER A 134 11.81 -17.51 4.03
C SER A 134 10.78 -16.72 3.20
N VAL A 135 9.50 -17.10 3.21
CA VAL A 135 8.41 -16.23 2.74
C VAL A 135 7.14 -16.36 3.60
N LEU A 136 6.52 -15.21 3.83
CA LEU A 136 5.49 -14.87 4.81
C LEU A 136 4.16 -15.67 4.67
N SER A 137 4.05 -16.82 5.33
CA SER A 137 2.79 -17.55 5.48
C SER A 137 1.90 -16.98 6.60
N VAL A 138 0.82 -16.29 6.29
CA VAL A 138 -0.24 -15.96 7.27
C VAL A 138 -1.33 -17.02 7.17
N GLN A 139 -1.37 -17.93 8.13
CA GLN A 139 -2.50 -18.86 8.31
C GLN A 139 -3.45 -18.24 9.34
N MET A 140 -4.57 -17.68 8.87
CA MET A 140 -5.68 -17.28 9.73
C MET A 140 -6.64 -18.46 9.85
N GLU A 141 -6.45 -19.29 10.87
CA GLU A 141 -7.39 -20.36 11.20
C GLU A 141 -8.48 -19.82 12.14
N ARG A 142 -9.74 -20.08 11.78
CA ARG A 142 -10.94 -19.70 12.54
C ARG A 142 -10.85 -20.21 13.98
N PRO A 143 -11.26 -19.45 15.01
CA PRO A 143 -11.41 -20.02 16.34
C PRO A 143 -12.63 -20.96 16.31
N LEU A 144 -12.38 -22.26 16.30
CA LEU A 144 -13.38 -23.26 16.63
C LEU A 144 -13.57 -23.15 18.14
N ILE A 145 -14.71 -22.57 18.55
CA ILE A 145 -15.16 -22.63 19.94
C ILE A 145 -15.58 -24.08 20.17
N GLU A 146 -14.65 -24.90 20.65
CA GLU A 146 -14.94 -26.26 21.11
C GLU A 146 -15.16 -26.21 22.62
N GLY A 147 -16.38 -26.55 23.02
CA GLY A 147 -16.88 -26.43 24.38
C GLY A 147 -16.07 -27.27 25.37
N VAL A 148 -15.81 -26.67 26.54
CA VAL A 148 -15.18 -27.34 27.66
C VAL A 148 -16.10 -28.48 28.15
N VAL A 149 -15.69 -29.73 27.96
CA VAL A 149 -16.24 -30.86 28.71
C VAL A 149 -15.22 -31.17 29.80
N ALA A 150 -15.52 -30.74 31.02
CA ALA A 150 -14.74 -31.10 32.19
C ALA A 150 -14.95 -32.60 32.47
N ASN A 151 -13.86 -33.37 32.50
CA ASN A 151 -13.82 -34.63 33.22
C ASN A 151 -12.51 -34.67 34.04
N PRO A 152 -12.58 -34.90 35.36
CA PRO A 152 -11.40 -34.92 36.21
C PRO A 152 -10.72 -36.30 36.22
N ASP A 153 -9.45 -36.28 36.61
CA ASP A 153 -8.64 -37.39 37.14
C ASP A 153 -7.98 -38.37 36.15
N SER A 154 -6.70 -38.15 35.88
CA SER A 154 -5.63 -39.12 36.24
C SER A 154 -4.25 -38.53 35.99
N ASP A 155 -3.42 -38.58 37.03
CA ASP A 155 -2.06 -38.09 37.10
C ASP A 155 -1.11 -38.84 36.16
N SER A 156 -0.28 -38.10 35.44
CA SER A 156 1.02 -38.55 34.93
C SER A 156 1.89 -37.31 34.69
N GLU A 157 2.81 -37.06 35.61
CA GLU A 157 3.96 -36.18 35.38
C GLU A 157 4.82 -36.80 34.28
N GLU A 158 5.10 -36.08 33.19
CA GLU A 158 6.46 -35.82 32.72
C GLU A 158 6.51 -34.91 31.49
N ASN A 159 7.43 -33.95 31.59
CA ASN A 159 8.06 -33.13 30.56
C ASN A 159 7.28 -31.95 29.94
N CYS A 160 7.57 -30.76 30.47
CA CYS A 160 7.42 -29.49 29.78
C CYS A 160 8.39 -29.40 28.59
N SER A 161 8.08 -30.10 27.50
CA SER A 161 8.61 -29.72 26.20
C SER A 161 7.85 -28.48 25.75
N THR A 162 8.44 -27.33 26.06
CA THR A 162 8.15 -26.04 25.45
C THR A 162 8.16 -26.22 23.94
N MET A 163 6.99 -26.44 23.34
CA MET A 163 6.85 -26.44 21.89
C MET A 163 6.87 -24.96 21.47
N THR A 164 8.08 -24.53 21.11
CA THR A 164 8.42 -23.27 20.46
C THR A 164 7.71 -23.14 19.12
N GLY A 165 6.39 -22.93 19.14
CA GLY A 165 5.54 -22.74 17.95
C GLY A 165 4.57 -21.56 18.06
N LYS A 166 4.48 -20.91 19.23
CA LYS A 166 3.50 -19.84 19.51
C LYS A 166 4.02 -18.42 19.25
N SER A 167 5.33 -18.26 19.04
CA SER A 167 5.98 -16.96 18.80
C SER A 167 5.65 -16.39 17.41
N ASN A 168 5.64 -17.23 16.37
CA ASN A 168 5.44 -16.77 14.99
C ASN A 168 4.00 -16.35 14.69
N ILE A 169 3.00 -17.04 15.25
CA ILE A 169 1.57 -16.74 15.03
C ILE A 169 1.19 -15.41 15.70
N GLY A 170 1.62 -15.18 16.95
CA GLY A 170 1.38 -13.92 17.65
C GLY A 170 2.00 -12.71 16.93
N SER A 171 3.24 -12.86 16.43
CA SER A 171 3.93 -11.79 15.70
C SER A 171 3.26 -11.48 14.34
N LYS A 172 2.72 -12.48 13.64
CA LYS A 172 2.01 -12.30 12.36
C LYS A 172 0.61 -11.71 12.56
N LEU A 173 -0.14 -12.16 13.57
CA LEU A 173 -1.45 -11.59 13.90
C LEU A 173 -1.36 -10.13 14.33
N TRP A 174 -0.40 -9.77 15.19
CA TRP A 174 -0.24 -8.38 15.61
C TRP A 174 0.21 -7.49 14.44
N LYS A 175 1.10 -7.97 13.56
CA LYS A 175 1.48 -7.25 12.33
C LYS A 175 0.28 -6.99 11.41
N LEU A 176 -0.63 -7.95 11.26
CA LEU A 176 -1.85 -7.75 10.45
C LEU A 176 -2.83 -6.79 11.11
N ASN A 177 -3.09 -6.94 12.41
CA ASN A 177 -3.95 -6.03 13.15
C ASN A 177 -3.39 -4.60 13.13
N PHE A 178 -2.07 -4.45 13.19
CA PHE A 178 -1.38 -3.17 13.06
C PHE A 178 -1.53 -2.58 11.65
N MET A 179 -1.34 -3.39 10.60
CA MET A 179 -1.56 -2.93 9.21
C MET A 179 -3.01 -2.53 8.96
N LEU A 180 -3.99 -3.31 9.44
CA LEU A 180 -5.41 -2.98 9.34
C LEU A 180 -5.75 -1.71 10.14
N ALA A 181 -5.17 -1.52 11.32
CA ALA A 181 -5.33 -0.31 12.11
C ALA A 181 -4.77 0.94 11.41
N LEU A 182 -3.63 0.82 10.72
CA LEU A 182 -3.09 1.92 9.90
C LEU A 182 -4.00 2.23 8.71
N VAL A 183 -4.55 1.21 8.06
CA VAL A 183 -5.49 1.41 6.94
C VAL A 183 -6.78 2.06 7.43
N THR A 184 -7.36 1.62 8.55
CA THR A 184 -8.56 2.26 9.10
C THR A 184 -8.29 3.70 9.55
N CYS A 185 -7.11 3.97 10.11
CA CYS A 185 -6.67 5.32 10.44
C CYS A 185 -6.58 6.21 9.19
N TRP A 186 -5.94 5.72 8.11
CA TRP A 186 -5.82 6.43 6.85
C TRP A 186 -7.18 6.71 6.18
N VAL A 187 -8.10 5.73 6.22
CA VAL A 187 -9.47 5.91 5.73
C VAL A 187 -10.20 6.95 6.57
N GLY A 188 -10.05 6.92 7.90
CA GLY A 188 -10.58 7.93 8.80
C GLY A 188 -10.11 9.34 8.44
N THR A 189 -8.80 9.54 8.28
CA THR A 189 -8.23 10.85 7.89
C THR A 189 -8.67 11.30 6.50
N SER A 190 -8.88 10.36 5.57
CA SER A 190 -9.35 10.68 4.22
C SER A 190 -10.83 11.10 4.22
N LEU A 191 -11.66 10.47 5.05
CA LEU A 191 -13.09 10.78 5.17
C LEU A 191 -13.37 12.10 5.90
N THR A 192 -12.49 12.50 6.82
CA THR A 192 -12.62 13.79 7.53
C THR A 192 -11.89 14.91 6.80
N GLU A 193 -11.46 14.70 5.55
CA GLU A 193 -10.66 15.66 4.77
C GLU A 193 -9.44 16.20 5.53
N TRP A 194 -8.86 15.39 6.40
CA TRP A 194 -7.75 15.75 7.28
C TRP A 194 -8.09 16.83 8.33
N GLY A 195 -9.37 17.00 8.66
CA GLY A 195 -9.85 17.85 9.75
C GLY A 195 -10.05 19.32 9.37
N SER A 196 -10.46 19.58 8.12
CA SER A 196 -10.93 20.92 7.71
C SER A 196 -12.13 21.40 8.52
#